data_AF-A0A645H5Q2-F1
#
_entry.id   AF-A0A645H5Q2-F1
#
_cell.length_a   1.000
_cell.length_b   1.000
_cell.length_c   1.000
_cell.angle_alpha   90.00
_cell.angle_beta   90.00
_cell.angle_gamma   90.00
#
_symmetry.space_group_name_H-M   'P 1'
#
loop_
_entity.id
_entity.type
_entity.pdbx_description
1 polymer ?
#
loop_
_entity_poly.entity_id
_entity_poly.type
_entity_poly.pdbx_seq_one_letter_code
_entity_poly.pdbx_strand_id
1 'polypeptide(L)' 'MYDLPALDGVAKVVVDENTIEEGAKPLLIYADQQKVSGSN' A
#
# COMPACT_ATOMS: atom_id res chain seq x y z
N MET A 1 -0.68 12.62 -7.58
CA MET A 1 -0.07 11.50 -6.83
C MET A 1 1.42 11.47 -7.13
N TYR A 2 2.23 12.11 -6.29
CA TYR A 2 3.69 12.16 -6.46
C TYR A 2 4.43 11.25 -5.46
N ASP A 3 3.74 10.78 -4.42
CA ASP A 3 4.36 10.03 -3.31
C ASP A 3 4.27 8.51 -3.47
N LEU A 4 3.37 8.00 -4.33
CA LEU A 4 3.26 6.55 -4.57
C LEU A 4 4.58 5.90 -5.05
N PRO A 5 5.35 6.53 -5.96
CA PRO A 5 6.67 6.02 -6.35
C PRO A 5 7.70 5.99 -5.22
N ALA A 6 7.47 6.71 -4.12
CA ALA A 6 8.36 6.74 -2.95
C ALA A 6 7.95 5.72 -1.87
N LEU A 7 6.82 5.02 -2.04
CA LEU A 7 6.33 4.03 -1.08
C LEU A 7 6.82 2.63 -1.49
N ASP A 8 7.86 2.15 -0.83
CA ASP A 8 8.39 0.80 -1.04
C ASP A 8 7.42 -0.26 -0.50
N GLY A 9 7.22 -1.33 -1.27
CA GLY A 9 6.47 -2.51 -0.83
C GLY A 9 4.94 -2.38 -0.86
N VAL A 10 4.39 -1.26 -1.37
CA VAL A 10 2.95 -1.15 -1.64
C VAL A 10 2.58 -2.10 -2.78
N ALA A 11 1.74 -3.08 -2.47
CA ALA A 11 1.27 -4.08 -3.43
C ALA A 11 -0.06 -3.68 -4.06
N LYS A 12 -0.91 -2.98 -3.31
CA LYS A 12 -2.23 -2.55 -3.79
C LYS A 12 -2.66 -1.27 -3.09
N VAL A 13 -3.29 -0.40 -3.87
CA VAL A 13 -3.97 0.80 -3.40
C VAL A 13 -5.46 0.58 -3.60
N VAL A 14 -6.26 0.80 -2.57
CA VAL A 14 -7.73 0.74 -2.65
C VAL A 14 -8.28 2.16 -2.51
N VAL A 15 -9.07 2.56 -3.49
CA VAL A 15 -9.78 3.83 -3.55
C VAL A 15 -11.27 3.53 -3.47
N ASP A 16 -11.93 4.06 -2.45
CA ASP A 16 -13.37 3.91 -2.20
C ASP A 16 -14.12 5.24 -2.35
N GLU A 17 -15.44 5.21 -2.19
CA GLU A 17 -16.31 6.39 -2.32
C GLU A 17 -15.91 7.51 -1.36
N ASN A 18 -15.59 7.19 -0.10
CA ASN A 18 -15.14 8.19 0.89
C ASN A 18 -13.82 8.87 0.47
N THR A 19 -12.93 8.13 -0.19
CA THR A 19 -11.69 8.69 -0.75
C THR A 19 -11.99 9.76 -1.81
N ILE A 20 -13.06 9.59 -2.58
CA ILE A 20 -13.47 10.50 -3.66
C ILE A 20 -14.33 11.65 -3.12
N GLU A 21 -15.34 11.34 -2.31
CA GLU A 21 -16.37 12.29 -1.87
C GLU A 21 -15.91 13.13 -0.67
N GLU A 22 -15.22 12.49 0.27
CA GLU A 22 -14.81 13.14 1.53
C GLU A 22 -13.31 13.48 1.55
N GLY A 23 -12.55 13.07 0.53
CA GLY A 23 -11.10 13.25 0.47
C GLY A 23 -10.35 12.42 1.52
N ALA A 24 -10.95 11.31 1.97
CA ALA A 24 -10.31 10.38 2.88
C ALA A 24 -9.02 9.79 2.28
N LYS A 25 -8.10 9.31 3.13
CA LYS A 25 -6.86 8.70 2.64
C LYS A 25 -7.13 7.29 2.07
N PRO A 26 -6.59 6.96 0.88
CA PRO A 26 -6.70 5.61 0.33
C PRO A 26 -6.06 4.56 1.24
N LEU A 27 -6.60 3.34 1.22
CA LEU A 27 -6.00 2.21 1.93
C LEU A 27 -4.82 1.66 1.13
N LEU A 28 -3.67 1.55 1.79
CA LEU A 28 -2.44 0.98 1.22
C LEU A 28 -2.25 -0.43 1.77
N ILE A 29 -2.23 -1.41 0.87
CA ILE A 29 -1.94 -2.81 1.19
C ILE A 29 -0.49 -3.07 0.78
N TYR A 30 0.31 -3.48 1.74
CA TYR A 30 1.71 -3.85 1.54
C TYR A 30 1.80 -5.34 1.24
N ALA A 31 2.71 -5.74 0.37
CA ALA A 31 3.05 -7.15 0.24
C ALA A 31 3.79 -7.55 1.51
N ASP A 32 3.39 -8.66 2.13
CA ASP A 32 4.25 -9.34 3.09
C ASP A 32 5.53 -9.74 2.34
N GLN A 33 6.65 -9.09 2.64
CA GLN A 33 7.95 -9.63 2.27
C GLN A 33 8.00 -11.03 2.86
N GLN A 34 8.11 -12.07 2.02
CA GLN A 34 8.34 -13.43 2.51
C GLN A 34 9.47 -13.35 3.53
N LYS A 35 9.19 -13.66 4.80
CA LYS A 35 10.24 -13.90 5.78
C LYS A 35 11.03 -15.09 5.26
N VAL A 36 12.14 -14.84 4.57
CA VAL A 36 13.13 -15.87 4.30
C VAL A 36 13.79 -16.20 5.63
N SER A 37 13.14 -17.04 6.44
CA SER A 37 13.82 -17.82 7.47
C SER A 37 14.67 -18.87 6.76
N GLY A 38 15.71 -18.42 6.09
CA GLY A 38 16.86 -19.24 5.75
C GLY A 38 17.76 -19.27 6.97
N SER A 39 17.50 -20.19 7.89
CA SER A 39 18.48 -20.61 8.89
C SER A 39 18.82 -22.06 8.58
N ASN A 40 19.99 -22.24 7.99
CA ASN A 40 20.69 -23.51 7.77
C ASN A 40 21.04 -24.19 9.09
#